data_AF-A0A321LNE7-F1
#
_entry.id   AF-A0A321LNE7-F1
#
_cell.length_a   1.000
_cell.length_b   1.000
_cell.length_c   1.000
_cell.angle_alpha   90.00
_cell.angle_beta   90.00
_cell.angle_gamma   90.00
#
_symmetry.space_group_name_H-M   'P 1'
#
loop_
_entity.id
_entity.type
_entity.pdbx_description
1 polymer ?
#
loop_
_entity_poly.entity_id
_entity_poly.type
_entity_poly.pdbx_seq_one_letter_code
_entity_poly.pdbx_strand_id
1 'polypeptide(L)'
;MKRCIFLSLSILILTVIPYHALGSEPCEFNIIGTWRVVGDDNKVPTYVSFASDGAVAVRGSAGVERRVIAEGSYKLDAPKSPKKIAFAITKTGAFLRATEQSMTINVINDASFESAGIGAGTLRWTRVELIRHFLVFAGREGNSLIGGPAFAMLIKKDGGQTTVEAEGLYFVQEHRQFGAIPKPLYEEFMKERNSKTDVMLRIEITQSEFDRSLAILRDWRRRAEERTLPYPPAQPRGLYVDTSVLLKQIAENLNQCVQRIKLYDLNWRSDDEVAVNYNARQVPFQYLKRLRELNEERHVRDQEFMAQTVSLDPAGR
;
A
#
# COMPACT_ATOMS: atom_id res chain seq x y z
N MET A 1 73.13 2.38 -27.85
CA MET A 1 72.52 2.50 -26.50
C MET A 1 71.03 2.78 -26.67
N LYS A 2 70.17 1.77 -26.47
CA LYS A 2 68.71 1.89 -26.56
C LYS A 2 68.16 2.13 -25.16
N ARG A 3 67.42 3.23 -24.95
CA ARG A 3 66.70 3.51 -23.70
C ARG A 3 65.27 3.00 -23.84
N CYS A 4 64.93 1.94 -23.10
CA CYS A 4 63.56 1.50 -22.90
C CYS A 4 62.87 2.41 -21.88
N ILE A 5 61.80 3.07 -22.28
CA ILE A 5 60.88 3.79 -21.39
C ILE A 5 59.75 2.81 -21.07
N PHE A 6 59.70 2.32 -19.83
CA PHE A 6 58.54 1.61 -19.30
C PHE A 6 57.51 2.63 -18.81
N LEU A 7 56.42 2.81 -19.56
CA LEU A 7 55.22 3.52 -19.11
C LEU A 7 54.38 2.54 -18.28
N SER A 8 54.22 2.79 -16.98
CA SER A 8 53.30 2.07 -16.12
C SER A 8 51.86 2.52 -16.40
N LEU A 9 51.09 1.69 -17.10
CA LEU A 9 49.67 1.88 -17.35
C LEU A 9 48.87 1.42 -16.12
N SER A 10 48.57 2.34 -15.21
CA SER A 10 47.66 2.10 -14.09
C SER A 10 46.22 2.01 -14.62
N ILE A 11 45.72 0.78 -14.77
CA ILE A 11 44.33 0.49 -15.15
C ILE A 11 43.43 0.79 -13.94
N LEU A 12 42.69 1.90 -14.00
CA LEU A 12 41.61 2.21 -13.08
C LEU A 12 40.40 1.36 -13.49
N ILE A 13 40.19 0.22 -12.80
CA ILE A 13 38.99 -0.60 -12.98
C ILE A 13 37.81 0.15 -12.34
N LEU A 14 37.10 0.95 -13.13
CA LEU A 14 35.73 1.34 -12.81
C LEU A 14 34.88 0.07 -12.84
N THR A 15 34.58 -0.49 -11.67
CA THR A 15 33.46 -1.40 -11.52
C THR A 15 32.18 -0.61 -11.77
N VAL A 16 31.75 -0.57 -13.02
CA VAL A 16 30.37 -0.26 -13.38
C VAL A 16 29.55 -1.37 -12.74
N ILE A 17 29.00 -1.10 -11.55
CA ILE A 17 27.95 -1.95 -10.99
C ILE A 17 26.82 -1.83 -12.01
N PRO A 18 26.45 -2.91 -12.73
CA PRO A 18 25.25 -2.86 -13.52
C PRO A 18 24.12 -2.59 -12.53
N TYR A 19 23.46 -1.44 -12.67
CA TYR A 19 22.09 -1.30 -12.19
C TYR A 19 21.31 -2.39 -12.89
N HIS A 20 21.24 -3.57 -12.28
CA HIS A 20 20.20 -4.50 -12.57
C HIS A 20 18.91 -3.74 -12.30
N ALA A 21 18.26 -3.34 -13.39
CA ALA A 21 16.83 -3.18 -13.39
C ALA A 21 16.30 -4.37 -12.60
N LEU A 22 15.84 -4.11 -11.37
CA LEU A 22 15.05 -5.07 -10.63
C LEU A 22 13.90 -5.39 -11.57
N GLY A 23 13.98 -6.57 -12.20
CA GLY A 23 12.85 -7.12 -12.92
C GLY A 23 11.69 -7.06 -11.93
N SER A 24 10.68 -6.28 -12.27
CA SER A 24 9.42 -6.30 -11.56
C SER A 24 8.93 -7.73 -11.61
N GLU A 25 9.10 -8.50 -10.52
CA GLU A 25 8.43 -9.78 -10.41
C GLU A 25 6.95 -9.51 -10.69
N PRO A 26 6.30 -10.29 -11.58
CA PRO A 26 4.89 -10.12 -11.84
C PRO A 26 4.15 -10.21 -10.51
N CYS A 27 3.36 -9.18 -10.21
CA CYS A 27 2.75 -9.03 -8.89
C CYS A 27 1.86 -10.25 -8.62
N GLU A 28 2.13 -10.90 -7.50
CA GLU A 28 1.56 -12.21 -7.17
C GLU A 28 0.04 -12.10 -7.09
N PHE A 29 -0.67 -12.92 -7.88
CA PHE A 29 -2.12 -12.98 -7.77
C PHE A 29 -2.52 -13.50 -6.39
N ASN A 30 -3.19 -12.65 -5.60
CA ASN A 30 -3.65 -13.00 -4.27
C ASN A 30 -5.17 -13.24 -4.25
N ILE A 31 -5.57 -14.52 -4.31
CA ILE A 31 -6.98 -14.92 -4.24
C ILE A 31 -7.57 -14.81 -2.83
N ILE A 32 -6.74 -14.75 -1.78
CA ILE A 32 -7.20 -14.78 -0.39
C ILE A 32 -8.05 -13.54 -0.11
N GLY A 33 -9.14 -13.73 0.65
CA GLY A 33 -10.09 -12.68 1.00
C GLY A 33 -11.49 -12.94 0.46
N THR A 34 -12.37 -11.96 0.61
CA THR A 34 -13.76 -12.04 0.14
C THR A 34 -13.90 -11.37 -1.21
N TRP A 35 -14.68 -11.98 -2.09
CA TRP A 35 -14.92 -11.52 -3.45
C TRP A 35 -16.42 -11.45 -3.68
N ARG A 36 -16.87 -10.35 -4.28
CA ARG A 36 -18.19 -10.21 -4.87
C ARG A 36 -18.14 -10.78 -6.27
N VAL A 37 -19.07 -11.67 -6.57
CA VAL A 37 -19.20 -12.37 -7.85
C VAL A 37 -20.50 -11.92 -8.51
N VAL A 38 -20.39 -11.45 -9.74
CA VAL A 38 -21.53 -11.05 -10.59
C VAL A 38 -21.39 -11.77 -11.93
N GLY A 39 -22.44 -12.46 -12.36
CA GLY A 39 -22.53 -13.02 -13.71
C GLY A 39 -23.30 -12.11 -14.66
N ASP A 40 -23.22 -12.41 -15.95
CA ASP A 40 -23.79 -11.61 -17.05
C ASP A 40 -25.30 -11.30 -16.90
N ASP A 41 -26.05 -12.19 -16.26
CA ASP A 41 -27.51 -12.08 -16.02
C ASP A 41 -27.92 -11.09 -14.91
N ASN A 42 -26.97 -10.45 -14.22
CA ASN A 42 -27.23 -9.44 -13.15
C ASN A 42 -28.13 -9.90 -11.97
N LYS A 43 -28.33 -11.22 -11.81
CA LYS A 43 -29.11 -11.80 -10.71
C LYS A 43 -28.24 -11.84 -9.44
N VAL A 44 -28.37 -10.81 -8.61
CA VAL A 44 -28.06 -10.82 -7.16
C VAL A 44 -26.61 -11.27 -6.80
N PRO A 45 -25.72 -10.36 -6.35
CA PRO A 45 -24.29 -10.66 -6.23
C PRO A 45 -23.98 -11.70 -5.16
N THR A 46 -23.25 -12.76 -5.50
CA THR A 46 -22.81 -13.77 -4.53
C THR A 46 -21.48 -13.37 -3.91
N TYR A 47 -21.22 -13.72 -2.66
CA TYR A 47 -19.94 -13.44 -2.00
C TYR A 47 -19.18 -14.74 -1.76
N VAL A 48 -17.90 -14.78 -2.10
CA VAL A 48 -17.04 -15.96 -1.94
C VAL A 48 -15.78 -15.56 -1.17
N SER A 49 -15.49 -16.24 -0.06
CA SER A 49 -14.28 -16.03 0.71
C SER A 49 -13.31 -17.19 0.51
N PHE A 50 -12.04 -16.86 0.26
CA PHE A 50 -10.93 -17.80 0.17
C PHE A 50 -9.99 -17.57 1.36
N ALA A 51 -9.70 -18.62 2.13
CA ALA A 51 -8.80 -18.57 3.27
C ALA A 51 -7.41 -19.10 2.89
N SER A 52 -6.38 -18.67 3.62
CA SER A 52 -4.99 -19.05 3.35
C SER A 52 -4.69 -20.54 3.54
N ASP A 53 -5.53 -21.25 4.28
CA ASP A 53 -5.46 -22.70 4.52
C ASP A 53 -6.11 -23.54 3.39
N GLY A 54 -6.62 -22.88 2.35
CA GLY A 54 -7.30 -23.54 1.24
C GLY A 54 -8.80 -23.73 1.47
N ALA A 55 -9.40 -23.18 2.52
CA ALA A 55 -10.85 -23.20 2.70
C ALA A 55 -11.57 -22.17 1.80
N VAL A 56 -12.77 -22.52 1.33
CA VAL A 56 -13.66 -21.61 0.59
C VAL A 56 -15.06 -21.60 1.19
N ALA A 57 -15.66 -20.42 1.29
CA ALA A 57 -17.03 -20.25 1.78
C ALA A 57 -17.83 -19.32 0.86
N VAL A 58 -19.03 -19.75 0.46
CA VAL A 58 -19.97 -19.00 -0.37
C VAL A 58 -21.10 -18.47 0.51
N ARG A 59 -21.40 -17.18 0.40
CA ARG A 59 -22.47 -16.50 1.13
C ARG A 59 -23.48 -15.89 0.17
N GLY A 60 -24.76 -16.05 0.50
CA GLY A 60 -25.86 -15.42 -0.22
C GLY A 60 -25.95 -13.92 0.03
N SER A 61 -26.79 -13.25 -0.76
CA SER A 61 -26.84 -11.78 -0.85
C SER A 61 -27.91 -11.13 0.04
N ALA A 62 -28.64 -11.91 0.84
CA ALA A 62 -29.80 -11.42 1.61
C ALA A 62 -29.44 -11.13 3.08
N GLY A 63 -29.68 -9.87 3.51
CA GLY A 63 -29.71 -9.46 4.91
C GLY A 63 -28.38 -9.01 5.53
N VAL A 64 -28.49 -8.44 6.74
CA VAL A 64 -27.34 -8.02 7.60
C VAL A 64 -26.49 -9.24 8.02
N GLU A 65 -27.10 -10.43 8.05
CA GLU A 65 -26.43 -11.70 8.29
C GLU A 65 -26.27 -12.47 6.97
N ARG A 66 -25.13 -12.30 6.30
CA ARG A 66 -24.78 -13.07 5.09
C ARG A 66 -24.57 -14.54 5.45
N ARG A 67 -25.65 -15.34 5.44
CA ARG A 67 -25.60 -16.77 5.77
C ARG A 67 -24.68 -17.52 4.80
N VAL A 68 -23.82 -18.38 5.34
CA VAL A 68 -23.00 -19.30 4.53
C VAL A 68 -23.91 -20.35 3.90
N ILE A 69 -23.93 -20.37 2.57
CA ILE A 69 -24.78 -21.26 1.76
C ILE A 69 -24.00 -22.44 1.18
N ALA A 70 -22.67 -22.34 1.04
CA ALA A 70 -21.81 -23.46 0.67
C ALA A 70 -20.41 -23.30 1.28
N GLU A 71 -19.76 -24.43 1.57
CA GLU A 71 -18.39 -24.48 2.11
C GLU A 71 -17.63 -25.62 1.45
N GLY A 72 -16.31 -25.49 1.40
CA GLY A 72 -15.43 -26.50 0.84
C GLY A 72 -13.96 -26.11 0.92
N SER A 73 -13.18 -26.66 0.01
CA SER A 73 -11.79 -26.28 -0.20
C SER A 73 -11.52 -25.87 -1.64
N TYR A 74 -10.44 -25.13 -1.85
CA TYR A 74 -9.97 -24.73 -3.17
C TYR A 74 -8.47 -25.01 -3.35
N LYS A 75 -8.06 -25.14 -4.60
CA LYS A 75 -6.64 -25.20 -5.00
C LYS A 75 -6.40 -24.39 -6.26
N LEU A 76 -5.30 -23.66 -6.27
CA LEU A 76 -4.76 -23.00 -7.46
C LEU A 76 -3.86 -23.98 -8.21
N ASP A 77 -3.90 -23.93 -9.55
CA ASP A 77 -2.94 -24.66 -10.39
C ASP A 77 -1.51 -24.11 -10.25
N ALA A 78 -1.39 -22.78 -10.14
CA ALA A 78 -0.14 -22.09 -9.86
C ALA A 78 -0.38 -20.94 -8.87
N PRO A 79 0.26 -20.92 -7.68
CA PRO A 79 0.01 -19.89 -6.66
C PRO A 79 0.27 -18.46 -7.13
N LYS A 80 1.32 -18.24 -7.92
CA LYS A 80 1.75 -16.89 -8.34
C LYS A 80 1.02 -16.33 -9.57
N SER A 81 0.49 -17.22 -10.41
CA SER A 81 -0.12 -16.87 -11.70
C SER A 81 -1.15 -17.92 -12.12
N PRO A 82 -2.22 -18.10 -11.34
CA PRO A 82 -3.15 -19.18 -11.59
C PRO A 82 -3.93 -18.96 -12.88
N LYS A 83 -4.13 -20.05 -13.60
CA LYS A 83 -5.07 -20.09 -14.74
C LYS A 83 -6.33 -20.86 -14.37
N LYS A 84 -6.31 -21.56 -13.24
CA LYS A 84 -7.40 -22.43 -12.82
C LYS A 84 -7.56 -22.46 -11.30
N ILE A 85 -8.82 -22.45 -10.87
CA ILE A 85 -9.19 -22.65 -9.46
C ILE A 85 -10.03 -23.93 -9.42
N ALA A 86 -9.54 -24.94 -8.73
CA ALA A 86 -10.27 -26.17 -8.47
C ALA A 86 -10.99 -26.08 -7.11
N PHE A 87 -12.18 -26.66 -7.02
CA PHE A 87 -13.04 -26.65 -5.85
C PHE A 87 -13.42 -28.07 -5.43
N ALA A 88 -13.45 -28.31 -4.12
CA ALA A 88 -14.05 -29.49 -3.52
C ALA A 88 -15.06 -29.02 -2.46
N ILE A 89 -16.33 -28.92 -2.86
CA ILE A 89 -17.43 -28.40 -2.05
C ILE A 89 -18.03 -29.54 -1.21
N THR A 90 -18.05 -29.33 0.11
CA THR A 90 -18.51 -30.33 1.09
C THR A 90 -19.95 -30.08 1.54
N LYS A 91 -20.47 -28.86 1.37
CA LYS A 91 -21.84 -28.47 1.75
C LYS A 91 -22.56 -27.80 0.57
N THR A 92 -23.62 -28.42 0.09
CA THR A 92 -24.34 -28.01 -1.13
C THR A 92 -25.26 -26.81 -0.88
N GLY A 93 -24.89 -25.66 -1.44
CA GLY A 93 -25.79 -24.57 -1.80
C GLY A 93 -25.78 -24.37 -3.30
N ALA A 94 -26.90 -23.96 -3.89
CA ALA A 94 -27.17 -23.97 -5.34
C ALA A 94 -26.17 -23.21 -6.27
N PHE A 95 -25.16 -22.55 -5.73
CA PHE A 95 -24.19 -21.73 -6.47
C PHE A 95 -23.11 -22.56 -7.19
N LEU A 96 -22.67 -23.68 -6.61
CA LEU A 96 -21.71 -24.59 -7.24
C LEU A 96 -22.40 -25.94 -7.42
N ARG A 97 -22.91 -26.20 -8.63
CA ARG A 97 -23.44 -27.53 -8.96
C ARG A 97 -22.31 -28.54 -8.80
N ALA A 98 -22.58 -29.66 -8.13
CA ALA A 98 -21.61 -30.69 -7.75
C ALA A 98 -20.77 -31.29 -8.91
N THR A 99 -21.06 -30.91 -10.15
CA THR A 99 -20.45 -31.43 -11.39
C THR A 99 -19.34 -30.57 -11.97
N GLU A 100 -19.21 -29.29 -11.61
CA GLU A 100 -18.14 -28.40 -12.12
C GLU A 100 -17.14 -28.08 -11.00
N GLN A 101 -16.07 -28.89 -10.93
CA GLN A 101 -15.04 -28.84 -9.88
C GLN A 101 -13.94 -27.81 -10.15
N SER A 102 -14.07 -26.96 -11.17
CA SER A 102 -13.04 -25.96 -11.47
C SER A 102 -13.51 -24.83 -12.38
N MET A 103 -12.94 -23.65 -12.19
CA MET A 103 -13.10 -22.49 -13.08
C MET A 103 -11.77 -22.06 -13.69
N THR A 104 -11.83 -21.53 -14.91
CA THR A 104 -10.67 -20.95 -15.60
C THR A 104 -10.62 -19.46 -15.36
N ILE A 105 -9.45 -18.91 -15.02
CA ILE A 105 -9.23 -17.47 -14.87
C ILE A 105 -8.81 -16.92 -16.23
N ASN A 106 -9.60 -16.00 -16.77
CA ASN A 106 -9.37 -15.41 -18.10
C ASN A 106 -8.57 -14.12 -18.02
N VAL A 107 -8.88 -13.27 -17.04
CA VAL A 107 -8.28 -11.95 -16.86
C VAL A 107 -8.03 -11.71 -15.37
N ILE A 108 -6.85 -11.22 -15.02
CA ILE A 108 -6.47 -10.85 -13.66
C ILE A 108 -6.13 -9.36 -13.65
N ASN A 109 -6.78 -8.61 -12.75
CA ASN A 109 -6.45 -7.24 -12.38
C ASN A 109 -6.23 -7.17 -10.85
N ASP A 110 -5.72 -6.05 -10.34
CA ASP A 110 -5.32 -5.90 -8.92
C ASP A 110 -6.41 -6.23 -7.89
N ALA A 111 -7.67 -5.91 -8.20
CA ALA A 111 -8.82 -6.09 -7.30
C ALA A 111 -9.99 -6.81 -7.97
N SER A 112 -9.78 -7.37 -9.16
CA SER A 112 -10.83 -8.08 -9.89
C SER A 112 -10.23 -9.15 -10.79
N PHE A 113 -10.94 -10.24 -10.98
CA PHE A 113 -10.61 -11.19 -12.05
C PHE A 113 -11.87 -11.65 -12.75
N GLU A 114 -11.71 -12.16 -13.96
CA GLU A 114 -12.78 -12.76 -14.74
C GLU A 114 -12.55 -14.25 -14.84
N SER A 115 -13.62 -15.03 -14.71
CA SER A 115 -13.55 -16.48 -14.83
C SER A 115 -14.66 -17.04 -15.72
N ALA A 116 -14.36 -18.15 -16.39
CA ALA A 116 -15.35 -18.95 -17.12
C ALA A 116 -15.46 -20.35 -16.50
N GLY A 117 -16.66 -20.94 -16.56
CA GLY A 117 -16.88 -22.36 -16.26
C GLY A 117 -17.80 -22.70 -15.07
N ILE A 118 -18.62 -21.75 -14.59
CA ILE A 118 -19.75 -22.08 -13.69
C ILE A 118 -21.03 -21.64 -14.40
N GLY A 119 -21.75 -22.56 -15.04
CA GLY A 119 -23.13 -22.33 -15.50
C GLY A 119 -23.35 -21.38 -16.70
N ALA A 120 -22.40 -21.33 -17.65
CA ALA A 120 -22.52 -20.75 -19.00
C ALA A 120 -22.44 -19.21 -19.18
N GLY A 121 -21.66 -18.50 -18.35
CA GLY A 121 -21.33 -17.08 -18.57
C GLY A 121 -19.96 -16.68 -18.02
N THR A 122 -19.54 -15.45 -18.32
CA THR A 122 -18.34 -14.86 -17.69
C THR A 122 -18.74 -14.36 -16.30
N LEU A 123 -17.96 -14.74 -15.29
CA LEU A 123 -18.13 -14.23 -13.94
C LEU A 123 -17.09 -13.14 -13.69
N ARG A 124 -17.56 -11.98 -13.25
CA ARG A 124 -16.70 -10.91 -12.77
C ARG A 124 -16.60 -10.98 -11.26
N TRP A 125 -15.38 -11.13 -10.78
CA TRP A 125 -15.02 -11.17 -9.37
C TRP A 125 -14.42 -9.82 -9.01
N THR A 126 -14.92 -9.19 -7.96
CA THR A 126 -14.38 -7.94 -7.43
C THR A 126 -14.12 -8.12 -5.95
N ARG A 127 -12.92 -7.78 -5.47
CA ARG A 127 -12.57 -7.96 -4.07
C ARG A 127 -13.50 -7.12 -3.18
N VAL A 128 -14.02 -7.74 -2.13
CA VAL A 128 -14.81 -7.10 -1.07
C VAL A 128 -13.92 -7.07 0.15
N GLU A 129 -13.23 -5.95 0.30
CA GLU A 129 -12.36 -5.74 1.44
C GLU A 129 -13.23 -5.43 2.68
N LEU A 130 -13.48 -6.46 3.50
CA LEU A 130 -14.02 -6.31 4.86
C LEU A 130 -13.02 -5.60 5.78
N ILE A 131 -11.75 -5.61 5.38
CA ILE A 131 -10.64 -4.91 6.02
C ILE A 131 -10.10 -3.91 5.01
N ARG A 132 -10.26 -2.62 5.27
CA ARG A 132 -9.76 -1.56 4.39
C ARG A 132 -8.40 -1.09 4.87
N HIS A 133 -7.49 -0.89 3.93
CA HIS A 133 -6.14 -0.44 4.20
C HIS A 133 -5.93 0.93 3.60
N PHE A 134 -5.33 1.84 4.35
CA PHE A 134 -5.03 3.17 3.89
C PHE A 134 -3.57 3.51 4.15
N LEU A 135 -2.98 4.21 3.20
CA LEU A 135 -1.76 4.97 3.41
C LEU A 135 -2.11 6.44 3.42
N VAL A 136 -1.60 7.14 4.43
CA VAL A 136 -1.77 8.57 4.61
C VAL A 136 -0.40 9.21 4.64
N PHE A 137 -0.16 10.13 3.72
CA PHE A 137 0.91 11.10 3.86
C PHE A 137 0.37 12.34 4.56
N ALA A 138 0.97 12.71 5.68
CA ALA A 138 0.49 13.81 6.52
C ALA A 138 1.63 14.74 6.90
N GLY A 139 1.34 16.04 6.95
CA GLY A 139 2.28 17.02 7.43
C GLY A 139 1.64 18.34 7.81
N ARG A 140 2.34 19.12 8.61
CA ARG A 140 1.95 20.49 8.97
C ARG A 140 3.08 21.44 8.63
N GLU A 141 2.72 22.55 8.01
CA GLU A 141 3.60 23.66 7.76
C GLU A 141 4.06 24.21 9.10
N GLY A 142 5.37 24.13 9.35
CA GLY A 142 5.99 24.82 10.46
C GLY A 142 6.70 26.10 10.00
N ASN A 143 7.39 26.74 10.93
CA ASN A 143 8.17 27.93 10.58
C ASN A 143 9.45 27.56 9.80
N SER A 144 10.06 28.53 9.12
CA SER A 144 11.27 28.31 8.31
C SER A 144 12.52 27.92 9.10
N LEU A 145 12.56 28.18 10.41
CA LEU A 145 13.69 27.88 11.29
C LEU A 145 13.67 26.46 11.82
N ILE A 146 12.49 25.91 12.07
CA ILE A 146 12.27 24.64 12.77
C ILE A 146 11.68 23.58 11.82
N GLY A 147 10.92 23.99 10.82
CA GLY A 147 10.07 23.09 10.03
C GLY A 147 8.84 22.64 10.83
N GLY A 148 8.09 21.70 10.28
CA GLY A 148 6.91 21.11 10.91
C GLY A 148 6.89 19.59 10.73
N PRO A 149 5.97 18.89 11.42
CA PRO A 149 5.90 17.43 11.36
C PRO A 149 5.55 16.97 9.95
N ALA A 150 6.12 15.86 9.53
CA ALA A 150 5.86 15.23 8.25
C ALA A 150 6.09 13.73 8.37
N PHE A 151 5.10 12.92 8.03
CA PHE A 151 5.11 11.48 8.29
C PHE A 151 4.21 10.71 7.34
N ALA A 152 4.44 9.40 7.28
CA ALA A 152 3.54 8.45 6.67
C ALA A 152 2.83 7.65 7.76
N MET A 153 1.56 7.35 7.51
CA MET A 153 0.69 6.61 8.42
C MET A 153 -0.05 5.51 7.64
N LEU A 154 0.05 4.28 8.11
CA LEU A 154 -0.71 3.14 7.64
C LEU A 154 -1.88 2.87 8.59
N ILE A 155 -3.08 2.78 8.03
CA ILE A 155 -4.32 2.53 8.77
C ILE A 155 -4.93 1.24 8.25
N LYS A 156 -5.25 0.33 9.16
CA LYS A 156 -6.07 -0.86 8.86
C LYS A 156 -7.39 -0.75 9.62
N LYS A 157 -8.51 -0.91 8.92
CA LYS A 157 -9.87 -0.86 9.50
C LYS A 157 -10.57 -2.20 9.27
N ASP A 158 -10.96 -2.91 10.32
CA ASP A 158 -11.56 -4.26 10.24
C ASP A 158 -13.00 -4.36 10.78
N GLY A 159 -13.79 -3.27 10.67
CA GLY A 159 -15.22 -3.28 11.04
C GLY A 159 -15.50 -3.03 12.52
N GLY A 160 -14.48 -3.09 13.38
CA GLY A 160 -14.57 -2.71 14.80
C GLY A 160 -13.25 -2.22 15.40
N GLN A 161 -12.11 -2.64 14.86
CA GLN A 161 -10.78 -2.21 15.27
C GLN A 161 -10.15 -1.32 14.19
N THR A 162 -9.42 -0.31 14.64
CA THR A 162 -8.55 0.50 13.77
C THR A 162 -7.14 0.41 14.34
N THR A 163 -6.22 -0.11 13.55
CA THR A 163 -4.79 -0.11 13.91
C THR A 163 -4.06 0.90 13.06
N VAL A 164 -3.15 1.64 13.69
CA VAL A 164 -2.41 2.74 13.08
C VAL A 164 -0.92 2.53 13.34
N GLU A 165 -0.12 2.62 12.29
CA GLU A 165 1.34 2.62 12.32
C GLU A 165 1.81 3.89 11.62
N ALA A 166 2.53 4.77 12.33
CA ALA A 166 2.92 6.07 11.78
C ALA A 166 4.37 6.39 12.11
N GLU A 167 5.17 6.72 11.09
CA GLU A 167 6.59 7.07 11.23
C GLU A 167 6.94 8.32 10.46
N GLY A 168 7.83 9.13 11.03
CA GLY A 168 8.41 10.27 10.36
C GLY A 168 8.96 11.30 11.33
N LEU A 169 8.93 12.56 10.92
CA LEU A 169 9.40 13.70 11.69
C LEU A 169 8.29 14.28 12.56
N TYR A 170 8.59 14.51 13.83
CA TYR A 170 7.74 15.25 14.76
C TYR A 170 8.60 16.06 15.75
N PHE A 171 7.94 16.80 16.65
CA PHE A 171 8.60 17.71 17.58
C PHE A 171 8.13 17.47 19.01
N VAL A 172 9.07 17.43 19.95
CA VAL A 172 8.83 17.34 21.39
C VAL A 172 9.54 18.51 22.05
N GLN A 173 8.80 19.42 22.69
CA GLN A 173 9.37 20.64 23.30
C GLN A 173 10.29 21.40 22.30
N GLU A 174 9.82 21.59 21.06
CA GLU A 174 10.58 22.21 19.95
C GLU A 174 11.80 21.42 19.45
N HIS A 175 12.11 20.27 20.04
CA HIS A 175 13.18 19.39 19.58
C HIS A 175 12.64 18.41 18.53
N ARG A 176 13.27 18.43 17.35
CA ARG A 176 12.98 17.48 16.27
C ARG A 176 13.29 16.05 16.69
N GLN A 177 12.38 15.14 16.37
CA GLN A 177 12.53 13.69 16.57
C GLN A 177 12.10 12.97 15.29
N PHE A 178 12.78 11.87 14.98
CA PHE A 178 12.38 10.95 13.93
C PHE A 178 11.99 9.62 14.57
N GLY A 179 10.87 9.06 14.15
CA GLY A 179 10.40 7.74 14.59
C GLY A 179 8.88 7.69 14.69
N ALA A 180 8.40 6.87 15.64
CA ALA A 180 6.99 6.64 15.85
C ALA A 180 6.25 7.92 16.22
N ILE A 181 5.22 8.25 15.45
CA ILE A 181 4.43 9.47 15.66
C ILE A 181 3.54 9.30 16.89
N PRO A 182 3.59 10.22 17.86
CA PRO A 182 2.74 10.16 19.03
C PRO A 182 1.25 10.12 18.66
N LYS A 183 0.47 9.31 19.38
CA LYS A 183 -0.97 9.17 19.16
C LYS A 183 -1.74 10.49 19.06
N PRO A 184 -1.56 11.45 19.97
CA PRO A 184 -2.24 12.74 19.88
C PRO A 184 -1.98 13.46 18.55
N LEU A 185 -0.76 13.32 17.98
CA LEU A 185 -0.39 13.98 16.74
C LEU A 185 -0.98 13.29 15.51
N TYR A 186 -0.93 11.97 15.40
CA TYR A 186 -1.53 11.31 14.21
C TYR A 186 -3.06 11.37 14.23
N GLU A 187 -3.70 11.40 15.40
CA GLU A 187 -5.16 11.51 15.51
C GLU A 187 -5.68 12.82 14.92
N GLU A 188 -4.88 13.88 14.92
CA GLU A 188 -5.20 15.14 14.25
C GLU A 188 -5.36 14.99 12.72
N PHE A 189 -4.72 13.98 12.12
CA PHE A 189 -4.75 13.65 10.70
C PHE A 189 -5.65 12.45 10.36
N MET A 190 -6.46 11.99 11.33
CA MET A 190 -7.52 11.01 11.06
C MET A 190 -8.73 11.64 10.37
N LYS A 191 -8.82 12.97 10.34
CA LYS A 191 -9.86 13.75 9.67
C LYS A 191 -9.22 14.85 8.83
N GLU A 192 -9.82 15.14 7.68
CA GLU A 192 -9.43 16.29 6.87
C GLU A 192 -9.68 17.59 7.64
N ARG A 193 -8.71 18.50 7.55
CA ARG A 193 -8.83 19.85 8.06
C ARG A 193 -8.90 20.82 6.90
N ASN A 194 -9.82 21.78 6.98
CA ASN A 194 -9.88 22.91 6.05
C ASN A 194 -8.79 23.95 6.39
N SER A 195 -7.52 23.53 6.40
CA SER A 195 -6.38 24.42 6.63
C SER A 195 -5.43 24.38 5.45
N LYS A 196 -4.89 25.55 5.08
CA LYS A 196 -3.79 25.65 4.09
C LYS A 196 -2.43 25.22 4.67
N THR A 197 -2.33 25.15 5.99
CA THR A 197 -1.08 24.80 6.70
C THR A 197 -0.97 23.30 6.97
N ASP A 198 -2.02 22.51 6.74
CA ASP A 198 -1.98 21.07 6.93
C ASP A 198 -2.08 20.41 5.54
N VAL A 199 -1.29 19.36 5.32
CA VAL A 199 -1.37 18.53 4.12
C VAL A 199 -1.70 17.11 4.53
N MET A 200 -2.67 16.52 3.83
CA MET A 200 -3.08 15.15 4.05
C MET A 200 -3.50 14.50 2.75
N LEU A 201 -2.76 13.48 2.31
CA LEU A 201 -3.09 12.60 1.19
C LEU A 201 -3.36 11.21 1.73
N ARG A 202 -4.64 10.87 1.90
CA ARG A 202 -5.12 9.52 2.20
C ARG A 202 -5.44 8.78 0.91
N ILE A 203 -4.94 7.55 0.78
CA ILE A 203 -5.15 6.67 -0.37
C ILE A 203 -5.55 5.30 0.18
N GLU A 204 -6.60 4.72 -0.39
CA GLU A 204 -6.94 3.31 -0.14
C GLU A 204 -6.02 2.41 -0.96
N ILE A 205 -5.42 1.44 -0.30
CA ILE A 205 -4.41 0.54 -0.85
C ILE A 205 -4.81 -0.91 -0.59
N THR A 206 -4.23 -1.83 -1.34
CA THR A 206 -4.40 -3.27 -1.13
C THR A 206 -3.62 -3.75 0.10
N GLN A 207 -3.99 -4.91 0.64
CA GLN A 207 -3.23 -5.62 1.67
C GLN A 207 -1.72 -5.75 1.31
N SER A 208 -1.40 -6.13 0.08
CA SER A 208 -0.01 -6.35 -0.33
C SER A 208 0.79 -5.04 -0.38
N GLU A 209 0.18 -3.94 -0.82
CA GLU A 209 0.80 -2.61 -0.76
C GLU A 209 0.98 -2.14 0.69
N PHE A 210 0.02 -2.44 1.56
CA PHE A 210 0.08 -2.16 2.99
C PHE A 210 1.25 -2.90 3.64
N ASP A 211 1.40 -4.21 3.40
CA ASP A 211 2.45 -5.02 4.00
C ASP A 211 3.85 -4.58 3.55
N ARG A 212 4.03 -4.27 2.25
CA ARG A 212 5.31 -3.73 1.75
C ARG A 212 5.63 -2.37 2.35
N SER A 213 4.64 -1.48 2.45
CA SER A 213 4.81 -0.16 3.06
C SER A 213 5.11 -0.27 4.56
N LEU A 214 4.48 -1.21 5.26
CA LEU A 214 4.71 -1.48 6.68
C LEU A 214 6.13 -1.99 6.93
N ALA A 215 6.65 -2.84 6.03
CA ALA A 215 8.05 -3.28 6.10
C ALA A 215 9.02 -2.11 5.99
N ILE A 216 8.75 -1.14 5.10
CA ILE A 216 9.55 0.10 4.98
C ILE A 216 9.48 0.89 6.29
N LEU A 217 8.29 1.19 6.81
CA LEU A 217 8.13 1.94 8.07
C LEU A 217 8.91 1.28 9.22
N ARG A 218 8.80 -0.04 9.35
CA ARG A 218 9.49 -0.81 10.40
C ARG A 218 11.01 -0.79 10.24
N ASP A 219 11.55 -0.86 9.02
CA ASP A 219 13.00 -0.74 8.81
C ASP A 219 13.50 0.64 9.20
N TRP A 220 12.78 1.71 8.85
CA TRP A 220 13.14 3.07 9.24
C TRP A 220 13.03 3.31 10.75
N ARG A 221 11.98 2.79 11.40
CA ARG A 221 11.86 2.79 12.87
C ARG A 221 13.07 2.14 13.52
N ARG A 222 13.40 0.92 13.08
CA ARG A 222 14.58 0.18 13.56
C ARG A 222 15.87 0.98 13.38
N ARG A 223 16.09 1.59 12.22
CA ARG A 223 17.26 2.45 11.96
C ARG A 223 17.32 3.66 12.90
N ALA A 224 16.19 4.28 13.19
CA ALA A 224 16.13 5.39 14.13
C ALA A 224 16.51 4.96 15.55
N GLU A 225 15.97 3.84 16.02
CA GLU A 225 16.27 3.23 17.32
C GLU A 225 17.74 2.84 17.45
N GLU A 226 18.31 2.23 16.41
CA GLU A 226 19.72 1.82 16.34
C GLU A 226 20.69 2.97 16.03
N ARG A 227 20.19 4.19 15.76
CA ARG A 227 20.98 5.36 15.34
C ARG A 227 21.76 5.12 14.03
N THR A 228 21.19 4.36 13.11
CA THR A 228 21.74 4.01 11.79
C THR A 228 20.96 4.67 10.64
N LEU A 229 20.29 5.79 10.91
CA LEU A 229 19.67 6.61 9.88
C LEU A 229 20.73 7.08 8.85
N PRO A 230 20.41 7.07 7.54
CA PRO A 230 21.36 7.43 6.50
C PRO A 230 21.98 8.83 6.67
N TYR A 231 21.22 9.80 7.17
CA TYR A 231 21.68 11.17 7.35
C TYR A 231 21.77 11.54 8.85
N PRO A 232 22.95 11.42 9.46
CA PRO A 232 23.07 11.44 10.92
C PRO A 232 22.53 12.74 11.56
N PRO A 233 21.92 12.67 12.76
CA PRO A 233 21.32 13.82 13.44
C PRO A 233 22.29 14.96 13.76
N ALA A 234 23.59 14.64 13.83
CA ALA A 234 24.68 15.60 14.00
C ALA A 234 24.77 16.61 12.83
N GLN A 235 24.22 16.26 11.66
CA GLN A 235 24.04 17.21 10.58
C GLN A 235 22.75 18.01 10.83
N PRO A 236 22.81 19.36 10.79
CA PRO A 236 21.65 20.22 11.08
C PRO A 236 20.41 19.95 10.23
N ARG A 237 20.58 19.27 9.09
CA ARG A 237 19.54 18.96 8.11
C ARG A 237 19.19 17.47 8.03
N GLY A 238 19.92 16.59 8.72
CA GLY A 238 19.90 15.15 8.48
C GLY A 238 18.49 14.54 8.56
N LEU A 239 17.78 14.81 9.67
CA LEU A 239 16.44 14.26 9.87
C LEU A 239 15.41 14.70 8.82
N TYR A 240 15.51 15.90 8.27
CA TYR A 240 14.58 16.34 7.21
C TYR A 240 14.84 15.63 5.89
N VAL A 241 16.11 15.33 5.59
CA VAL A 241 16.49 14.54 4.43
C VAL A 241 16.05 13.09 4.63
N ASP A 242 16.31 12.48 5.79
CA ASP A 242 15.83 11.14 6.16
C ASP A 242 14.31 11.02 5.97
N THR A 243 13.55 11.98 6.51
CA THR A 243 12.08 12.00 6.35
C THR A 243 11.67 12.12 4.88
N SER A 244 12.32 12.98 4.11
CA SER A 244 12.00 13.11 2.68
C SER A 244 12.29 11.82 1.92
N VAL A 245 13.38 11.11 2.25
CA VAL A 245 13.75 9.83 1.65
C VAL A 245 12.76 8.74 2.05
N LEU A 246 12.35 8.66 3.32
CA LEU A 246 11.29 7.74 3.78
C LEU A 246 10.00 7.96 2.99
N LEU A 247 9.51 9.20 2.94
CA LEU A 247 8.24 9.53 2.27
C LEU A 247 8.30 9.22 0.77
N LYS A 248 9.43 9.54 0.12
CA LYS A 248 9.70 9.18 -1.27
C LYS A 248 9.70 7.68 -1.49
N GLN A 249 10.41 6.92 -0.65
CA GLN A 249 10.49 5.46 -0.78
C GLN A 249 9.11 4.80 -0.66
N ILE A 250 8.26 5.26 0.25
CA ILE A 250 6.88 4.75 0.38
C ILE A 250 6.06 5.12 -0.86
N ALA A 251 6.15 6.36 -1.34
CA ALA A 251 5.45 6.80 -2.55
C ALA A 251 5.85 5.96 -3.78
N GLU A 252 7.14 5.71 -3.95
CA GLU A 252 7.68 4.87 -5.04
C GLU A 252 7.26 3.40 -4.89
N ASN A 253 7.18 2.88 -3.66
CA ASN A 253 6.73 1.52 -3.39
C ASN A 253 5.27 1.27 -3.82
N LEU A 254 4.41 2.29 -3.78
CA LEU A 254 3.05 2.18 -4.34
C LEU A 254 3.05 1.97 -5.85
N ASN A 255 4.07 2.49 -6.54
CA ASN A 255 4.19 2.41 -8.00
C ASN A 255 5.02 1.21 -8.49
N GLN A 256 5.46 0.33 -7.59
CA GLN A 256 6.33 -0.80 -7.94
C GLN A 256 5.70 -1.76 -8.97
N CYS A 257 4.38 -1.97 -8.87
CA CYS A 257 3.62 -2.90 -9.72
C CYS A 257 2.92 -2.20 -10.88
N VAL A 258 2.26 -1.08 -10.58
CA VAL A 258 1.45 -0.29 -11.49
C VAL A 258 1.50 1.14 -11.02
N GLN A 259 1.32 2.10 -11.92
CA GLN A 259 1.22 3.50 -11.51
C GLN A 259 -0.05 3.72 -10.66
N ARG A 260 0.11 3.73 -9.33
CA ARG A 260 -0.96 4.06 -8.37
C ARG A 260 -1.08 5.53 -8.09
N ILE A 261 0.04 6.24 -8.02
CA ILE A 261 0.06 7.68 -7.79
C ILE A 261 0.93 8.37 -8.84
N LYS A 262 0.64 9.65 -9.10
CA LYS A 262 1.56 10.54 -9.79
C LYS A 262 2.65 10.94 -8.80
N LEU A 263 3.89 10.56 -9.08
CA LEU A 263 5.03 10.92 -8.24
C LEU A 263 5.49 12.34 -8.55
N TYR A 264 5.92 13.05 -7.51
CA TYR A 264 6.81 14.19 -7.67
C TYR A 264 8.25 13.68 -7.60
N ASP A 265 9.07 14.01 -8.59
CA ASP A 265 10.48 13.59 -8.64
C ASP A 265 11.34 14.48 -7.74
N LEU A 266 11.34 14.18 -6.43
CA LEU A 266 12.25 14.81 -5.49
C LEU A 266 13.65 14.20 -5.66
N ASN A 267 14.55 14.95 -6.29
CA ASN A 267 15.88 14.48 -6.69
C ASN A 267 17.03 15.37 -6.20
N TRP A 268 16.73 16.48 -5.51
CA TRP A 268 17.69 17.41 -4.89
C TRP A 268 18.67 18.08 -5.86
N ARG A 269 18.38 18.06 -7.16
CA ARG A 269 19.17 18.73 -8.19
C ARG A 269 18.73 20.19 -8.36
N SER A 270 19.48 20.95 -9.16
CA SER A 270 19.22 22.37 -9.42
C SER A 270 17.93 22.66 -10.19
N ASP A 271 17.29 21.63 -10.74
CA ASP A 271 16.00 21.68 -11.46
C ASP A 271 14.81 21.20 -10.60
N ASP A 272 15.06 20.72 -9.38
CA ASP A 272 14.01 20.32 -8.43
C ASP A 272 13.38 21.55 -7.78
N GLU A 273 12.17 21.90 -8.22
CA GLU A 273 11.43 23.09 -7.76
C GLU A 273 11.33 23.17 -6.23
N VAL A 274 11.05 22.05 -5.57
CA VAL A 274 10.92 21.99 -4.11
C VAL A 274 12.27 22.17 -3.44
N ALA A 275 13.31 21.48 -3.90
CA ALA A 275 14.64 21.57 -3.27
C ALA A 275 15.32 22.93 -3.49
N VAL A 276 15.02 23.61 -4.61
CA VAL A 276 15.59 24.92 -4.96
C VAL A 276 14.90 26.08 -4.25
N ASN A 277 13.56 26.05 -4.16
CA ASN A 277 12.79 27.18 -3.66
C ASN A 277 12.56 27.16 -2.14
N TYR A 278 12.81 26.03 -1.48
CA TYR A 278 12.53 25.86 -0.06
C TYR A 278 13.75 25.41 0.71
N ASN A 279 13.84 25.83 1.98
CA ASN A 279 14.90 25.34 2.83
C ASN A 279 14.70 23.85 3.15
N ALA A 280 15.78 23.12 3.46
CA ALA A 280 15.72 21.69 3.72
C ALA A 280 14.71 21.28 4.81
N ARG A 281 14.39 22.18 5.76
CA ARG A 281 13.42 21.93 6.84
C ARG A 281 11.97 21.98 6.35
N GLN A 282 11.72 22.68 5.24
CA GLN A 282 10.41 22.79 4.61
C GLN A 282 10.19 21.74 3.52
N VAL A 283 11.26 21.14 2.98
CA VAL A 283 11.19 20.15 1.89
C VAL A 283 10.21 19.00 2.17
N PRO A 284 10.20 18.33 3.34
CA PRO A 284 9.23 17.27 3.61
C PRO A 284 7.77 17.73 3.42
N PHE A 285 7.41 18.88 3.98
CA PHE A 285 6.05 19.42 3.85
C PHE A 285 5.72 19.77 2.40
N GLN A 286 6.63 20.46 1.69
CA GLN A 286 6.39 20.87 0.31
C GLN A 286 6.33 19.67 -0.65
N TYR A 287 7.13 18.63 -0.39
CA TYR A 287 7.04 17.36 -1.10
C TYR A 287 5.65 16.73 -0.94
N LEU A 288 5.14 16.64 0.30
CA LEU A 288 3.81 16.11 0.55
C LEU A 288 2.71 16.96 -0.10
N LYS A 289 2.87 18.29 -0.10
CA LYS A 289 1.96 19.21 -0.78
C LYS A 289 1.92 18.95 -2.29
N ARG A 290 3.07 18.79 -2.95
CA ARG A 290 3.12 18.43 -4.37
C ARG A 290 2.52 17.06 -4.64
N LEU A 291 2.83 16.05 -3.82
CA LEU A 291 2.18 14.74 -3.93
C LEU A 291 0.66 14.85 -3.80
N ARG A 292 0.16 15.64 -2.85
CA ARG A 292 -1.27 15.85 -2.64
C ARG A 292 -1.95 16.50 -3.84
N GLU A 293 -1.35 17.54 -4.40
CA GLU A 293 -1.85 18.27 -5.57
C GLU A 293 -1.91 17.37 -6.81
N LEU A 294 -0.86 16.59 -7.06
CA LEU A 294 -0.80 15.66 -8.19
C LEU A 294 -1.82 14.51 -8.09
N ASN A 295 -2.29 14.20 -6.89
CA ASN A 295 -3.14 13.04 -6.60
C ASN A 295 -4.49 13.42 -5.98
N GLU A 296 -5.00 14.63 -6.24
CA GLU A 296 -6.30 15.08 -5.73
C GLU A 296 -7.46 14.12 -6.03
N GLU A 297 -7.49 13.60 -7.24
CA GLU A 297 -8.53 12.67 -7.70
C GLU A 297 -8.47 11.30 -7.00
N ARG A 298 -7.33 10.96 -6.40
CA ARG A 298 -7.10 9.68 -5.70
C ARG A 298 -7.22 9.80 -4.19
N HIS A 299 -7.44 11.01 -3.70
CA HIS A 299 -7.55 11.25 -2.28
C HIS A 299 -8.89 10.74 -1.74
N VAL A 300 -8.82 9.77 -0.83
CA VAL A 300 -9.99 9.23 -0.13
C VAL A 300 -10.49 10.24 0.89
N ARG A 301 -11.69 10.75 0.63
CA ARG A 301 -12.32 11.76 1.47
C ARG A 301 -12.80 11.21 2.80
N ASP A 302 -12.98 12.06 3.79
CA ASP A 302 -13.49 11.66 5.11
C ASP A 302 -14.80 10.88 5.06
N GLN A 303 -15.75 11.25 4.19
CA GLN A 303 -17.01 10.52 4.05
C GLN A 303 -16.77 9.06 3.60
N GLU A 304 -15.89 8.86 2.63
CA GLU A 304 -15.53 7.54 2.12
C GLU A 304 -14.67 6.77 3.12
N PHE A 305 -13.73 7.44 3.79
CA PHE A 305 -12.91 6.84 4.84
C PHE A 305 -13.76 6.36 6.03
N MET A 306 -14.78 7.12 6.42
CA MET A 306 -15.69 6.79 7.52
C MET A 306 -16.77 5.78 7.13
N ALA A 307 -16.99 5.53 5.83
CA ALA A 307 -17.91 4.50 5.39
C ALA A 307 -17.56 3.16 6.06
N GLN A 308 -18.53 2.61 6.79
CA GLN A 308 -18.33 1.38 7.57
C GLN A 308 -17.98 0.23 6.64
N THR A 309 -16.93 -0.51 7.00
CA THR A 309 -16.81 -1.90 6.57
C THR A 309 -17.96 -2.66 7.19
N VAL A 310 -18.81 -3.27 6.36
CA VAL A 310 -19.94 -4.09 6.82
C VAL A 310 -19.37 -5.19 7.72
N SER A 311 -19.49 -5.00 9.03
CA SER A 311 -19.03 -5.95 10.04
C SER A 311 -19.82 -7.25 9.89
N LEU A 312 -19.10 -8.37 9.77
CA LEU A 312 -19.66 -9.70 9.91
C LEU A 312 -19.19 -10.23 11.27
N ASP A 313 -19.83 -9.76 12.33
CA ASP A 313 -19.57 -10.29 13.67
C ASP A 313 -20.25 -11.66 13.81
N PRO A 314 -19.53 -12.74 14.15
CA PRO A 314 -20.11 -14.07 14.31
C PRO A 314 -20.24 -14.42 15.80
N ALA A 315 -20.82 -13.57 16.65
CA ALA A 315 -21.23 -13.99 18.00
C ALA A 315 -22.09 -12.94 18.72
N GLY A 316 -23.41 -12.99 18.49
CA GLY A 316 -24.34 -12.77 19.60
C GLY A 316 -24.34 -14.05 20.45
N ARG A 317 -23.60 -14.04 21.57
CA ARG A 317 -23.89 -14.86 22.73
C ARG A 317 -24.16 -13.95 23.91
#